data_AF-A0A522AHW5-F1
#
_entry.id   AF-A0A522AHW5-F1
#
_cell.length_a   1.000
_cell.length_b   1.000
_cell.length_c   1.000
_cell.angle_alpha   90.00
_cell.angle_beta   90.00
_cell.angle_gamma   90.00
#
_symmetry.space_group_name_H-M   'P 1'
#
loop_
_entity.id
_entity.type
_entity.pdbx_description
1 polymer ?
#
loop_
_entity_poly.entity_id
_entity_poly.type
_entity_poly.pdbx_seq_one_letter_code
_entity_poly.pdbx_strand_id
1 'polypeptide(L)'
;MTKPKRTALHAKRIGPTLIPDRSRVLIRPFRPTTDDIARRIVARIMSLPEDQVPKLLGQVLGEFADRHEHVERIFRARFELVKIYLEPGAQLSPERQMLIGAFFTHEYSPESAALFNPSIVPHPDQSGLPKGALRFILSLRAIGEGHISSITFRTGSVSAQHRITLTPPVPFAAEPERVPNAAYTKGLFANKLQEAGVQNDFCRRVLDKLHEDFTLKELHAILLASGLTSDTSDATATRAARGILLLAESNYEVNFAPDSRVSQRVLFPSTPSQSNGIEDARFVRFRNDDGSFTYYATYTAYDGKITLPQLLQTP
;
A
#
# COMPACT_ATOMS: atom_id res chain seq x y z
N MET A 1 -27.92 33.12 38.70
CA MET A 1 -27.69 32.00 37.76
C MET A 1 -26.69 31.02 38.37
N THR A 2 -27.14 29.85 38.80
CA THR A 2 -26.29 28.79 39.37
C THR A 2 -25.57 28.03 38.24
N LYS A 3 -24.23 27.99 38.29
CA LYS A 3 -23.42 27.19 37.35
C LYS A 3 -23.82 25.71 37.45
N PRO A 4 -23.98 24.99 36.31
CA PRO A 4 -24.32 23.57 36.35
C PRO A 4 -23.16 22.79 36.99
N LYS A 5 -23.49 21.91 37.95
CA LYS A 5 -22.53 20.97 38.54
C LYS A 5 -22.01 20.06 37.43
N ARG A 6 -20.70 20.13 37.13
CA ARG A 6 -20.03 19.16 36.25
C ARG A 6 -20.03 17.80 36.95
N THR A 7 -20.82 16.86 36.45
CA THR A 7 -20.75 15.44 36.84
C THR A 7 -19.38 14.92 36.46
N ALA A 8 -18.63 14.35 37.42
CA ALA A 8 -17.34 13.74 37.14
C ALA A 8 -17.54 12.55 36.19
N LEU A 9 -16.92 12.60 35.01
CA LEU A 9 -16.99 11.53 34.02
C LEU A 9 -16.06 10.41 34.48
N HIS A 10 -16.63 9.36 35.06
CA HIS A 10 -15.87 8.19 35.51
C HIS A 10 -15.63 7.24 34.33
N ALA A 11 -14.52 7.44 33.61
CA ALA A 11 -14.09 6.54 32.54
C ALA A 11 -13.22 5.39 33.11
N LYS A 12 -13.62 4.14 32.85
CA LYS A 12 -12.80 2.95 33.13
C LYS A 12 -12.18 2.46 31.82
N ARG A 13 -10.85 2.25 31.78
CA ARG A 13 -10.21 1.58 30.64
C ARG A 13 -10.58 0.09 30.67
N ILE A 14 -11.18 -0.41 29.60
CA ILE A 14 -11.75 -1.77 29.51
C ILE A 14 -11.11 -2.65 28.43
N GLY A 15 -10.16 -2.11 27.67
CA GLY A 15 -9.59 -2.77 26.49
C GLY A 15 -8.07 -2.91 26.56
N PRO A 16 -7.48 -3.68 25.63
CA PRO A 16 -6.04 -3.83 25.52
C PRO A 16 -5.37 -2.52 25.10
N THR A 17 -4.11 -2.35 25.52
CA THR A 17 -3.25 -1.29 25.01
C THR A 17 -2.70 -1.70 23.66
N LEU A 18 -2.92 -0.88 22.65
CA LEU A 18 -2.31 -1.05 21.32
C LEU A 18 -0.90 -0.49 21.36
N ILE A 19 0.09 -1.31 21.01
CA ILE A 19 1.50 -0.95 20.97
C ILE A 19 2.00 -1.19 19.54
N PRO A 20 2.73 -0.23 18.94
CA PRO A 20 3.40 -0.45 17.65
C PRO A 20 4.41 -1.58 17.75
N ASP A 21 4.49 -2.44 16.73
CA ASP A 21 5.37 -3.60 16.70
C ASP A 21 6.42 -3.48 15.59
N ARG A 22 7.63 -3.07 15.99
CA ARG A 22 8.75 -2.86 15.07
C ARG A 22 9.25 -4.13 14.39
N SER A 23 8.93 -5.31 14.95
CA SER A 23 9.34 -6.59 14.39
C SER A 23 8.54 -6.97 13.15
N ARG A 24 7.37 -6.33 12.95
CA ARG A 24 6.55 -6.50 11.77
C ARG A 24 7.10 -5.62 10.67
N VAL A 25 7.51 -6.26 9.58
CA VAL A 25 8.27 -5.63 8.49
C VAL A 25 7.73 -6.08 7.13
N LEU A 26 7.83 -5.18 6.15
CA LEU A 26 7.52 -5.40 4.75
C LEU A 26 8.83 -5.57 3.97
N ILE A 27 8.88 -6.49 3.01
CA ILE A 27 9.99 -6.56 2.05
C ILE A 27 9.79 -5.52 0.95
N ARG A 28 10.74 -4.59 0.81
CA ARG A 28 10.67 -3.50 -0.17
C ARG A 28 11.89 -3.41 -1.07
N PRO A 29 11.75 -2.81 -2.26
CA PRO A 29 12.89 -2.43 -3.09
C PRO A 29 13.91 -1.58 -2.34
N PHE A 30 15.16 -2.03 -2.31
CA PHE A 30 16.27 -1.12 -2.07
C PHE A 30 16.71 -0.53 -3.43
N ARG A 31 16.57 0.80 -3.56
CA ARG A 31 17.00 1.54 -4.75
C ARG A 31 18.20 2.40 -4.38
N PRO A 32 19.41 2.05 -4.83
CA PRO A 32 20.58 2.90 -4.65
C PRO A 32 20.34 4.30 -5.22
N THR A 33 21.02 5.30 -4.66
CA THR A 33 20.85 6.71 -5.09
C THR A 33 21.37 6.98 -6.49
N THR A 34 22.28 6.15 -7.00
CA THR A 34 22.80 6.23 -8.37
C THR A 34 23.02 4.85 -8.98
N ASP A 35 22.95 4.76 -10.31
CA ASP A 35 23.26 3.55 -11.06
C ASP A 35 24.69 3.06 -10.82
N ASP A 36 25.65 3.96 -10.57
CA ASP A 36 27.02 3.59 -10.22
C ASP A 36 27.12 2.82 -8.90
N ILE A 37 26.29 3.16 -7.91
CA ILE A 37 26.21 2.39 -6.67
C ILE A 37 25.62 1.01 -6.96
N ALA A 38 24.56 0.93 -7.77
CA ALA A 38 23.95 -0.33 -8.17
C ALA A 38 24.95 -1.25 -8.89
N ARG A 39 25.68 -0.72 -9.88
CA ARG A 39 26.74 -1.45 -10.60
C ARG A 39 27.85 -1.93 -9.67
N ARG A 40 28.26 -1.12 -8.69
CA ARG A 40 29.27 -1.52 -7.69
C ARG A 40 28.78 -2.65 -6.77
N ILE A 41 27.52 -2.63 -6.37
CA ILE A 41 26.92 -3.74 -5.59
C ILE A 41 26.95 -5.03 -6.42
N VAL A 42 26.46 -4.97 -7.66
CA VAL A 42 26.48 -6.10 -8.57
C VAL A 42 27.91 -6.62 -8.79
N ALA A 43 28.86 -5.74 -9.09
CA ALA A 43 30.27 -6.13 -9.30
C ALA A 43 30.89 -6.83 -8.08
N ARG A 44 30.60 -6.35 -6.86
CA ARG A 44 31.06 -7.01 -5.62
C ARG A 44 30.48 -8.41 -5.49
N ILE A 45 29.18 -8.58 -5.75
CA ILE A 45 28.55 -9.90 -5.71
C ILE A 45 29.14 -10.80 -6.80
N MET A 46 29.38 -10.29 -8.00
CA MET A 46 30.00 -11.04 -9.10
C MET A 46 31.44 -11.49 -8.77
N SER A 47 32.19 -10.71 -7.98
CA SER A 47 33.54 -11.09 -7.53
C SER A 47 33.59 -12.16 -6.43
N LEU A 48 32.45 -12.56 -5.87
CA LEU A 48 32.42 -13.61 -4.85
C LEU A 48 32.78 -14.97 -5.47
N PRO A 49 33.65 -15.77 -4.81
CA PRO A 49 33.92 -17.15 -5.21
C PRO A 49 32.64 -17.99 -5.28
N GLU A 50 32.56 -18.92 -6.24
CA GLU A 50 31.37 -19.75 -6.46
C GLU A 50 30.94 -20.56 -5.23
N ASP A 51 31.90 -20.98 -4.39
CA ASP A 51 31.61 -21.74 -3.16
C ASP A 51 31.07 -20.85 -2.01
N GLN A 52 31.24 -19.53 -2.10
CA GLN A 52 30.76 -18.57 -1.09
C GLN A 52 29.33 -18.11 -1.34
N VAL A 53 28.89 -18.06 -2.60
CA VAL A 53 27.53 -17.64 -2.97
C VAL A 53 26.43 -18.42 -2.24
N PRO A 54 26.40 -19.78 -2.27
CA PRO A 54 25.35 -20.52 -1.59
C PRO A 54 25.41 -20.38 -0.06
N LYS A 55 26.61 -20.21 0.52
CA LYS A 55 26.78 -20.00 1.96
C LYS A 55 26.16 -18.67 2.39
N LEU A 56 26.47 -17.59 1.68
CA LEU A 56 25.93 -16.27 1.97
C LEU A 56 24.42 -16.20 1.71
N LEU A 57 23.96 -16.81 0.62
CA LEU A 57 22.52 -16.89 0.33
C LEU A 57 21.77 -17.63 1.45
N GLY A 58 22.32 -18.76 1.94
CA GLY A 58 21.72 -19.50 3.05
C GLY A 58 21.63 -18.69 4.34
N GLN A 59 22.65 -17.88 4.66
CA GLN A 59 22.61 -16.95 5.79
C GLN A 59 21.49 -15.92 5.63
N VAL A 60 21.42 -15.27 4.47
CA VAL A 60 20.38 -14.26 4.18
C VAL A 60 18.98 -14.87 4.24
N LEU A 61 18.77 -16.06 3.66
CA LEU A 61 17.46 -16.73 3.74
C LEU A 61 17.08 -17.07 5.19
N GLY A 62 18.05 -17.54 5.99
CA GLY A 62 17.84 -17.83 7.41
C GLY A 62 17.45 -16.59 8.21
N GLU A 63 18.03 -15.42 7.90
CA GLU A 63 17.68 -14.15 8.55
C GLU A 63 16.24 -13.71 8.25
N PHE A 64 15.66 -14.08 7.10
CA PHE A 64 14.31 -13.66 6.68
C PHE A 64 13.21 -14.71 6.96
N ALA A 65 13.57 -15.97 7.20
CA ALA A 65 12.64 -17.11 7.26
C ALA A 65 11.50 -16.92 8.28
N ASP A 66 11.80 -16.34 9.45
CA ASP A 66 10.81 -16.16 10.52
C ASP A 66 9.94 -14.89 10.35
N ARG A 67 10.29 -14.01 9.40
CA ARG A 67 9.64 -12.69 9.21
C ARG A 67 8.85 -12.56 7.92
N HIS A 68 9.11 -13.41 6.93
CA HIS A 68 8.53 -13.29 5.60
C HIS A 68 8.18 -14.63 4.96
N GLU A 69 7.07 -14.64 4.23
CA GLU A 69 6.68 -15.75 3.37
C GLU A 69 7.26 -15.56 1.96
N HIS A 70 7.63 -16.66 1.29
CA HIS A 70 8.06 -16.67 -0.12
C HIS A 70 9.26 -15.77 -0.47
N VAL A 71 10.23 -15.62 0.44
CA VAL A 71 11.43 -14.77 0.28
C VAL A 71 12.19 -15.04 -1.01
N GLU A 72 12.41 -16.30 -1.36
CA GLU A 72 13.11 -16.68 -2.60
C GLU A 72 12.43 -16.13 -3.86
N ARG A 73 11.08 -16.17 -3.90
CA ARG A 73 10.30 -15.64 -5.02
C ARG A 73 10.50 -14.14 -5.14
N ILE A 74 10.53 -13.43 -4.01
CA ILE A 74 10.74 -11.98 -3.96
C ILE A 74 12.15 -11.62 -4.44
N PHE A 75 13.18 -12.35 -4.00
CA PHE A 75 14.55 -12.13 -4.44
C PHE A 75 14.73 -12.38 -5.95
N ARG A 76 14.12 -13.45 -6.50
CA ARG A 76 14.14 -13.69 -7.96
C ARG A 76 13.43 -12.58 -8.73
N ALA A 77 12.26 -12.14 -8.27
CA ALA A 77 11.55 -11.01 -8.89
C ALA A 77 12.36 -9.71 -8.82
N ARG A 78 13.10 -9.48 -7.72
CA ARG A 78 14.00 -8.34 -7.60
C ARG A 78 15.15 -8.42 -8.59
N PHE A 79 15.76 -9.60 -8.75
CA PHE A 79 16.83 -9.83 -9.72
C PHE A 79 16.42 -9.40 -11.13
N GLU A 80 15.23 -9.81 -11.58
CA GLU A 80 14.72 -9.45 -12.90
C GLU A 80 14.65 -7.94 -13.14
N LEU A 81 14.41 -7.14 -12.10
CA LEU A 81 14.38 -5.68 -12.17
C LEU A 81 15.77 -5.05 -12.21
N VAL A 82 16.78 -5.69 -11.62
CA VAL A 82 18.13 -5.11 -11.44
C VAL A 82 19.18 -5.74 -12.36
N LYS A 83 18.82 -6.77 -13.14
CA LYS A 83 19.70 -7.40 -14.13
C LYS A 83 20.22 -6.42 -15.20
N ILE A 84 19.56 -5.27 -15.37
CA ILE A 84 20.02 -4.17 -16.23
C ILE A 84 21.41 -3.63 -15.87
N TYR A 85 21.88 -3.87 -14.63
CA TYR A 85 23.20 -3.46 -14.16
C TYR A 85 24.30 -4.51 -14.43
N LEU A 86 23.95 -5.66 -14.99
CA LEU A 86 24.90 -6.68 -15.42
C LEU A 86 25.51 -6.33 -16.78
N GLU A 87 26.70 -6.89 -17.04
CA GLU A 87 27.27 -6.89 -18.38
C GLU A 87 26.42 -7.74 -19.33
N PRO A 88 26.25 -7.31 -20.61
CA PRO A 88 25.52 -8.08 -21.60
C PRO A 88 26.07 -9.51 -21.74
N GLY A 89 25.18 -10.51 -21.66
CA GLY A 89 25.55 -11.92 -21.84
C GLY A 89 26.13 -12.61 -20.59
N ALA A 90 26.15 -11.96 -19.43
CA ALA A 90 26.57 -12.60 -18.19
C ALA A 90 25.70 -13.84 -17.87
N GLN A 91 26.35 -14.98 -17.65
CA GLN A 91 25.70 -16.21 -17.19
C GLN A 91 25.90 -16.35 -15.68
N LEU A 92 24.80 -16.52 -14.94
CA LEU A 92 24.80 -16.59 -13.48
C LEU A 92 24.07 -17.85 -13.02
N SER A 93 24.59 -18.48 -11.96
CA SER A 93 23.86 -19.53 -11.24
C SER A 93 22.57 -18.98 -10.62
N PRO A 94 21.53 -19.81 -10.45
CA PRO A 94 20.29 -19.40 -9.79
C PRO A 94 20.51 -18.77 -8.40
N GLU A 95 21.48 -19.29 -7.65
CA GLU A 95 21.85 -18.79 -6.32
C GLU A 95 22.44 -17.38 -6.40
N ARG A 96 23.31 -17.11 -7.38
CA ARG A 96 23.90 -15.78 -7.57
C ARG A 96 22.85 -14.76 -8.03
N GLN A 97 21.92 -15.17 -8.89
CA GLN A 97 20.78 -14.33 -9.27
C GLN A 97 19.95 -13.95 -8.05
N MET A 98 19.62 -14.94 -7.20
CA MET A 98 18.86 -14.71 -5.97
C MET A 98 19.61 -13.82 -4.98
N LEU A 99 20.92 -14.02 -4.82
CA LEU A 99 21.76 -13.20 -3.94
C LEU A 99 21.81 -11.73 -4.42
N ILE A 100 21.94 -11.48 -5.72
CA ILE A 100 21.81 -10.12 -6.27
C ILE A 100 20.43 -9.56 -5.91
N GLY A 101 19.37 -10.31 -6.13
CA GLY A 101 18.01 -9.90 -5.73
C GLY A 101 17.89 -9.52 -4.25
N ALA A 102 18.52 -10.29 -3.35
CA ALA A 102 18.52 -10.01 -1.93
C ALA A 102 19.20 -8.68 -1.57
N PHE A 103 20.34 -8.37 -2.19
CA PHE A 103 21.07 -7.11 -1.95
C PHE A 103 20.35 -5.85 -2.46
N PHE A 104 19.36 -6.00 -3.33
CA PHE A 104 18.49 -4.91 -3.79
C PHE A 104 17.14 -4.91 -3.08
N THR A 105 17.12 -5.40 -1.85
CA THR A 105 15.94 -5.52 -1.01
C THR A 105 16.26 -5.01 0.41
N HIS A 106 15.28 -4.42 1.08
CA HIS A 106 15.36 -4.10 2.50
C HIS A 106 14.04 -4.43 3.21
N GLU A 107 14.09 -4.48 4.54
CA GLU A 107 12.92 -4.52 5.39
C GLU A 107 12.48 -3.10 5.75
N TYR A 108 11.17 -2.88 5.85
CA TYR A 108 10.58 -1.61 6.30
C TYR A 108 9.51 -1.91 7.34
N SER A 109 9.58 -1.29 8.52
CA SER A 109 8.54 -1.47 9.54
C SER A 109 7.42 -0.41 9.42
N PRO A 110 6.17 -0.82 9.09
CA PRO A 110 5.03 0.11 8.95
C PRO A 110 4.51 0.66 10.27
N GLU A 111 4.89 0.07 11.39
CA GLU A 111 4.47 0.48 12.73
C GLU A 111 5.67 0.70 13.66
N SER A 112 6.73 1.32 13.13
CA SER A 112 7.95 1.58 13.87
C SER A 112 7.84 2.72 14.90
N ALA A 113 6.97 3.70 14.64
CA ALA A 113 6.84 4.91 15.44
C ALA A 113 5.57 4.93 16.30
N ALA A 114 4.39 4.77 15.70
CA ALA A 114 3.13 4.96 16.40
C ALA A 114 1.92 4.29 15.72
N LEU A 115 0.88 4.04 16.51
CA LEU A 115 -0.44 3.60 16.07
C LEU A 115 -1.47 4.64 16.51
N PHE A 116 -2.37 5.01 15.59
CA PHE A 116 -3.38 6.02 15.82
C PHE A 116 -4.75 5.55 15.38
N ASN A 117 -5.75 6.28 15.87
CA ASN A 117 -7.05 6.38 15.21
C ASN A 117 -7.74 5.03 14.96
N PRO A 118 -7.91 4.19 16.01
CA PRO A 118 -8.57 2.90 15.91
C PRO A 118 -10.02 3.04 15.45
N SER A 119 -10.45 2.18 14.51
CA SER A 119 -11.86 2.06 14.10
C SER A 119 -12.23 0.59 13.94
N ILE A 120 -13.38 0.17 14.48
CA ILE A 120 -13.83 -1.23 14.41
C ILE A 120 -15.06 -1.40 13.52
N VAL A 121 -15.12 -2.54 12.84
CA VAL A 121 -16.31 -3.05 12.16
C VAL A 121 -16.52 -4.53 12.50
N PRO A 122 -17.76 -5.05 12.44
CA PRO A 122 -17.98 -6.48 12.57
C PRO A 122 -17.12 -7.26 11.57
N HIS A 123 -16.52 -8.36 12.02
CA HIS A 123 -15.82 -9.28 11.14
C HIS A 123 -16.85 -9.99 10.23
N PRO A 124 -16.57 -10.26 8.94
CA PRO A 124 -17.51 -10.96 8.05
C PRO A 124 -17.86 -12.36 8.56
N ASP A 125 -16.85 -13.08 9.07
CA ASP A 125 -17.04 -14.36 9.76
C ASP A 125 -17.28 -14.17 11.27
N GLN A 126 -18.45 -14.60 11.75
CA GLN A 126 -18.86 -14.63 13.16
C GLN A 126 -19.01 -16.06 13.71
N SER A 127 -18.56 -17.08 12.97
CA SER A 127 -18.69 -18.48 13.38
C SER A 127 -17.85 -18.81 14.62
N GLY A 128 -18.30 -19.82 15.37
CA GLY A 128 -17.58 -20.34 16.55
C GLY A 128 -17.52 -19.42 17.76
N LEU A 129 -18.32 -18.34 17.78
CA LEU A 129 -18.36 -17.40 18.91
C LEU A 129 -19.38 -17.81 19.98
N PRO A 130 -19.09 -17.56 21.27
CA PRO A 130 -20.09 -17.68 22.33
C PRO A 130 -21.29 -16.77 22.08
N LYS A 131 -22.47 -17.16 22.59
CA LYS A 131 -23.69 -16.36 22.49
C LYS A 131 -23.47 -14.95 23.05
N GLY A 132 -23.83 -13.93 22.25
CA GLY A 132 -23.69 -12.52 22.63
C GLY A 132 -22.28 -11.94 22.47
N ALA A 133 -21.33 -12.71 21.94
CA ALA A 133 -20.03 -12.19 21.53
C ALA A 133 -20.05 -11.73 20.06
N LEU A 134 -19.15 -10.81 19.71
CA LEU A 134 -18.98 -10.28 18.35
C LEU A 134 -17.49 -10.20 18.04
N ARG A 135 -17.06 -10.79 16.93
CA ARG A 135 -15.71 -10.63 16.37
C ARG A 135 -15.66 -9.35 15.55
N PHE A 136 -14.57 -8.59 15.64
CA PHE A 136 -14.40 -7.36 14.89
C PHE A 136 -13.05 -7.34 14.15
N ILE A 137 -13.01 -6.55 13.07
CA ILE A 137 -11.79 -6.06 12.44
C ILE A 137 -11.56 -4.64 12.96
N LEU A 138 -10.31 -4.35 13.32
CA LEU A 138 -9.85 -3.05 13.77
C LEU A 138 -8.88 -2.49 12.71
N SER A 139 -9.22 -1.37 12.07
CA SER A 139 -8.28 -0.60 11.26
C SER A 139 -7.50 0.38 12.14
N LEU A 140 -6.22 0.57 11.81
CA LEU A 140 -5.30 1.45 12.51
C LEU A 140 -4.52 2.26 11.47
N ARG A 141 -4.27 3.52 11.81
CA ARG A 141 -3.23 4.30 11.16
C ARG A 141 -1.90 3.93 11.78
N ALA A 142 -0.97 3.40 11.00
CA ALA A 142 0.37 3.04 11.45
C ALA A 142 1.41 3.98 10.83
N ILE A 143 2.27 4.55 11.69
CA ILE A 143 3.40 5.38 11.26
C ILE A 143 4.67 4.53 11.31
N GLY A 144 5.25 4.34 10.14
CA GLY A 144 6.47 3.57 9.95
C GLY A 144 7.72 4.44 9.84
N GLU A 145 8.78 3.82 9.34
CA GLU A 145 10.06 4.50 9.09
C GLU A 145 9.88 5.68 8.11
N GLY A 146 10.69 6.72 8.28
CA GLY A 146 10.51 7.96 7.49
C GLY A 146 9.20 8.70 7.76
N HIS A 147 8.46 8.34 8.81
CA HIS A 147 7.15 8.89 9.19
C HIS A 147 6.05 8.71 8.12
N ILE A 148 6.18 7.69 7.27
CA ILE A 148 5.18 7.39 6.26
C ILE A 148 4.01 6.63 6.90
N SER A 149 2.80 7.16 6.69
CA SER A 149 1.57 6.59 7.22
C SER A 149 1.01 5.49 6.33
N SER A 150 0.50 4.43 6.95
CA SER A 150 -0.11 3.26 6.32
C SER A 150 -1.37 2.82 7.09
N ILE A 151 -2.18 1.95 6.50
CA ILE A 151 -3.32 1.33 7.21
C ILE A 151 -2.97 -0.11 7.51
N THR A 152 -3.01 -0.47 8.78
CA THR A 152 -2.84 -1.85 9.25
C THR A 152 -4.12 -2.34 9.92
N PHE A 153 -4.25 -3.66 10.05
CA PHE A 153 -5.42 -4.27 10.65
C PHE A 153 -5.06 -5.13 11.86
N ARG A 154 -6.03 -5.28 12.77
CA ARG A 154 -6.05 -6.28 13.85
C ARG A 154 -7.42 -6.93 13.88
N THR A 155 -7.51 -8.06 14.56
CA THR A 155 -8.78 -8.75 14.83
C THR A 155 -8.97 -8.85 16.33
N GLY A 156 -10.21 -8.82 16.79
CA GLY A 156 -10.53 -9.04 18.18
C GLY A 156 -11.97 -9.46 18.38
N SER A 157 -12.41 -9.52 19.63
CA SER A 157 -13.78 -9.80 19.99
C SER A 157 -14.26 -8.94 21.16
N VAL A 158 -15.55 -8.61 21.14
CA VAL A 158 -16.29 -8.07 22.26
C VAL A 158 -17.13 -9.20 22.85
N SER A 159 -16.99 -9.49 24.14
CA SER A 159 -17.82 -10.50 24.82
C SER A 159 -19.20 -9.95 25.22
N ALA A 160 -20.11 -10.84 25.63
CA ALA A 160 -21.43 -10.47 26.18
C ALA A 160 -21.35 -9.58 27.45
N GLN A 161 -20.19 -9.56 28.13
CA GLN A 161 -19.91 -8.70 29.28
C GLN A 161 -19.14 -7.43 28.88
N HIS A 162 -19.16 -7.08 27.58
CA HIS A 162 -18.48 -5.92 27.01
C HIS A 162 -16.95 -5.92 27.20
N ARG A 163 -16.33 -7.10 27.36
CA ARG A 163 -14.87 -7.23 27.43
C ARG A 163 -14.29 -7.26 26.03
N ILE A 164 -13.29 -6.42 25.77
CA ILE A 164 -12.57 -6.38 24.50
C ILE A 164 -11.28 -7.19 24.62
N THR A 165 -11.05 -8.10 23.69
CA THR A 165 -9.81 -8.85 23.54
C THR A 165 -9.31 -8.74 22.11
N LEU A 166 -8.00 -8.56 21.93
CA LEU A 166 -7.37 -8.60 20.61
C LEU A 166 -6.73 -9.96 20.39
N THR A 167 -6.87 -10.48 19.18
CA THR A 167 -6.08 -11.61 18.70
C THR A 167 -4.65 -11.10 18.46
N PRO A 168 -3.61 -11.79 18.99
CA PRO A 168 -2.23 -11.44 18.67
C PRO A 168 -2.02 -11.37 17.15
N PRO A 169 -1.36 -10.31 16.64
CA PRO A 169 -1.01 -10.27 15.23
C PRO A 169 -0.04 -11.41 14.91
N VAL A 170 -0.06 -11.88 13.67
CA VAL A 170 1.02 -12.73 13.18
C VAL A 170 2.25 -11.89 12.82
N PRO A 171 3.46 -12.48 12.87
CA PRO A 171 4.70 -11.74 12.63
C PRO A 171 4.81 -11.20 11.20
N PHE A 172 4.18 -11.87 10.25
CA PHE A 172 4.21 -11.51 8.84
C PHE A 172 3.38 -10.25 8.55
N ALA A 173 3.93 -9.34 7.75
CA ALA A 173 3.21 -8.25 7.13
C ALA A 173 3.36 -8.34 5.60
N ALA A 174 2.28 -8.10 4.88
CA ALA A 174 2.26 -8.16 3.43
C ALA A 174 1.56 -6.94 2.85
N GLU A 175 2.11 -6.44 1.75
CA GLU A 175 1.44 -5.49 0.87
C GLU A 175 0.57 -6.25 -0.13
N PRO A 176 -0.52 -5.63 -0.62
CA PRO A 176 -1.32 -6.26 -1.64
C PRO A 176 -0.65 -6.10 -3.01
N GLU A 177 -1.00 -7.00 -3.93
CA GLU A 177 -0.67 -6.87 -5.34
C GLU A 177 -1.65 -5.90 -6.00
N ARG A 178 -1.13 -5.02 -6.87
CA ARG A 178 -1.99 -4.13 -7.67
C ARG A 178 -2.61 -4.90 -8.82
N VAL A 179 -3.91 -4.72 -8.98
CA VAL A 179 -4.63 -5.18 -10.17
C VAL A 179 -4.65 -4.03 -11.17
N PRO A 180 -4.17 -4.23 -12.41
CA PRO A 180 -4.32 -3.23 -13.44
C PRO A 180 -5.80 -2.91 -13.66
N ASN A 181 -6.18 -1.63 -13.56
CA ASN A 181 -7.55 -1.21 -13.82
C ASN A 181 -7.98 -1.63 -15.23
N ALA A 182 -9.08 -2.37 -15.33
CA ALA A 182 -9.57 -2.89 -16.58
C ALA A 182 -10.08 -1.80 -17.52
N ALA A 183 -10.73 -0.76 -17.01
CA ALA A 183 -11.23 0.38 -17.79
C ALA A 183 -11.61 1.59 -16.90
N TYR A 184 -11.59 2.78 -17.50
CA TYR A 184 -12.14 4.04 -16.97
C TYR A 184 -13.26 4.51 -17.89
N THR A 185 -14.37 4.98 -17.31
CA THR A 185 -15.44 5.62 -18.08
C THR A 185 -15.12 7.11 -18.27
N LYS A 186 -14.96 7.53 -19.53
CA LYS A 186 -14.59 8.90 -19.93
C LYS A 186 -15.48 9.98 -19.35
N GLY A 187 -16.80 9.78 -19.35
CA GLY A 187 -17.74 10.74 -18.77
C GLY A 187 -17.49 10.99 -17.27
N LEU A 188 -17.34 9.92 -16.49
CA LEU A 188 -17.03 10.02 -15.06
C LEU A 188 -15.65 10.65 -14.82
N PHE A 189 -14.66 10.25 -15.62
CA PHE A 189 -13.30 10.78 -15.53
C PHE A 189 -13.25 12.29 -15.83
N ALA A 190 -13.94 12.74 -16.88
CA ALA A 190 -14.04 14.15 -17.23
C ALA A 190 -14.71 14.98 -16.13
N ASN A 191 -15.80 14.48 -15.54
CA ASN A 191 -16.46 15.14 -14.40
C ASN A 191 -15.52 15.27 -13.20
N LYS A 192 -14.74 14.23 -12.89
CA LYS A 192 -13.77 14.27 -11.80
C LYS A 192 -12.61 15.23 -12.05
N LEU A 193 -12.14 15.37 -13.30
CA LEU A 193 -11.17 16.40 -13.65
C LEU A 193 -11.73 17.80 -13.46
N GLN A 194 -13.00 18.02 -13.83
CA GLN A 194 -13.68 19.29 -13.62
C GLN A 194 -13.82 19.62 -12.12
N GLU A 195 -14.26 18.67 -11.29
CA GLU A 195 -14.33 18.81 -9.83
C GLU A 195 -12.95 19.15 -9.24
N ALA A 196 -11.87 18.57 -9.79
CA ALA A 196 -10.49 18.83 -9.38
C ALA A 196 -9.90 20.14 -9.95
N GLY A 197 -10.67 20.92 -10.71
CA GLY A 197 -10.20 22.16 -11.34
C GLY A 197 -9.21 21.96 -12.49
N VAL A 198 -9.09 20.73 -13.02
CA VAL A 198 -8.25 20.39 -14.17
C VAL A 198 -9.08 20.55 -15.45
N GLN A 199 -9.35 21.79 -15.82
CA GLN A 199 -10.16 22.11 -17.00
C GLN A 199 -9.47 23.17 -17.87
N ASN A 200 -8.82 22.71 -18.95
CA ASN A 200 -8.22 23.59 -19.96
C ASN A 200 -8.24 22.94 -21.34
N ASP A 201 -7.79 23.67 -22.36
CA ASP A 201 -7.80 23.19 -23.76
C ASP A 201 -6.94 21.93 -23.95
N PHE A 202 -5.85 21.79 -23.18
CA PHE A 202 -5.04 20.57 -23.21
C PHE A 202 -5.82 19.36 -22.71
N CYS A 203 -6.51 19.49 -21.57
CA CYS A 203 -7.36 18.45 -21.03
C CYS A 203 -8.45 18.03 -22.01
N ARG A 204 -9.12 19.00 -22.68
CA ARG A 204 -10.12 18.70 -23.71
C ARG A 204 -9.53 17.89 -24.87
N ARG A 205 -8.38 18.30 -25.41
CA ARG A 205 -7.68 17.57 -26.48
C ARG A 205 -7.27 16.15 -26.09
N VAL A 206 -6.90 15.92 -24.83
CA VAL A 206 -6.59 14.58 -24.31
C VAL A 206 -7.87 13.74 -24.25
N LEU A 207 -8.94 14.27 -23.65
CA LEU A 207 -10.23 13.58 -23.55
C LEU A 207 -10.83 13.26 -24.93
N ASP A 208 -10.71 14.15 -25.92
CA ASP A 208 -11.22 13.94 -27.28
C ASP A 208 -10.55 12.75 -28.00
N LYS A 209 -9.32 12.40 -27.60
CA LYS A 209 -8.59 11.24 -28.13
C LYS A 209 -8.90 9.93 -27.41
N LEU A 210 -9.55 9.98 -26.24
CA LEU A 210 -9.93 8.79 -25.48
C LEU A 210 -11.26 8.24 -25.98
N HIS A 211 -11.34 6.90 -26.03
CA HIS A 211 -12.58 6.16 -26.17
C HIS A 211 -13.49 6.36 -24.95
N GLU A 212 -14.77 6.02 -25.07
CA GLU A 212 -15.74 6.13 -23.97
C GLU A 212 -15.34 5.29 -22.76
N ASP A 213 -14.82 4.09 -23.00
CA ASP A 213 -14.08 3.30 -22.03
C ASP A 213 -12.61 3.24 -22.48
N PHE A 214 -11.70 3.62 -21.58
CA PHE A 214 -10.27 3.64 -21.89
C PHE A 214 -9.44 3.02 -20.77
N THR A 215 -8.20 2.63 -21.06
CA THR A 215 -7.27 2.07 -20.10
C THR A 215 -6.19 3.07 -19.67
N LEU A 216 -5.54 2.82 -18.53
CA LEU A 216 -4.40 3.65 -18.10
C LEU A 216 -3.28 3.66 -19.14
N LYS A 217 -3.09 2.53 -19.85
CA LYS A 217 -2.09 2.38 -20.92
C LYS A 217 -2.40 3.30 -22.11
N GLU A 218 -3.65 3.37 -22.54
CA GLU A 218 -4.07 4.26 -23.64
C GLU A 218 -3.92 5.72 -23.25
N LEU A 219 -4.30 6.07 -22.00
CA LEU A 219 -4.09 7.41 -21.47
C LEU A 219 -2.61 7.80 -21.46
N HIS A 220 -1.73 6.92 -20.99
CA HIS A 220 -0.28 7.13 -21.05
C HIS A 220 0.21 7.34 -22.48
N ALA A 221 -0.24 6.53 -23.43
CA ALA A 221 0.16 6.66 -24.84
C ALA A 221 -0.25 8.02 -25.42
N ILE A 222 -1.47 8.50 -25.12
CA ILE A 222 -1.96 9.81 -25.58
C ILE A 222 -1.16 10.97 -24.98
N LEU A 223 -0.84 10.90 -23.69
CA LEU A 223 -0.04 11.91 -23.01
C LEU A 223 1.42 11.94 -23.50
N LEU A 224 2.01 10.78 -23.77
CA LEU A 224 3.34 10.70 -24.39
C LEU A 224 3.32 11.29 -25.81
N ALA A 225 2.29 10.97 -26.60
CA ALA A 225 2.12 11.50 -27.94
C ALA A 225 1.77 13.00 -27.98
N SER A 226 1.41 13.62 -26.85
CA SER A 226 1.16 15.06 -26.81
C SER A 226 2.44 15.91 -26.83
N GLY A 227 3.62 15.27 -26.75
CA GLY A 227 4.91 15.94 -26.89
C GLY A 227 5.27 16.88 -25.73
N LEU A 228 4.66 16.70 -24.55
CA LEU A 228 5.06 17.42 -23.35
C LEU A 228 6.41 16.90 -22.89
N THR A 229 7.48 17.57 -23.29
CA THR A 229 8.83 17.35 -22.77
C THR A 229 9.16 18.43 -21.74
N SER A 230 10.18 18.19 -20.91
CA SER A 230 10.71 19.19 -19.97
C SER A 230 11.10 20.51 -20.62
N ASP A 231 11.30 20.52 -21.95
CA ASP A 231 11.79 21.64 -22.72
C ASP A 231 10.68 22.46 -23.41
N THR A 232 9.43 21.98 -23.43
CA THR A 232 8.28 22.68 -24.03
C THR A 232 7.49 23.46 -22.98
N SER A 233 7.69 24.77 -22.93
CA SER A 233 7.29 25.74 -21.89
C SER A 233 5.77 25.96 -21.61
N ASP A 234 4.86 25.05 -21.96
CA ASP A 234 3.46 25.18 -21.55
C ASP A 234 3.25 24.63 -20.12
N ALA A 235 3.49 25.48 -19.13
CA ALA A 235 3.29 25.17 -17.72
C ALA A 235 1.84 24.77 -17.40
N THR A 236 0.87 25.26 -18.18
CA THR A 236 -0.56 24.98 -17.99
C THR A 236 -0.89 23.58 -18.50
N ALA A 237 -0.40 23.20 -19.68
CA ALA A 237 -0.53 21.84 -20.20
C ALA A 237 0.22 20.82 -19.34
N THR A 238 1.43 21.16 -18.87
CA THR A 238 2.21 20.30 -17.95
C THR A 238 1.46 20.03 -16.65
N ARG A 239 0.87 21.07 -16.05
CA ARG A 239 0.04 20.94 -14.85
C ARG A 239 -1.19 20.07 -15.11
N ALA A 240 -1.87 20.26 -16.25
CA ALA A 240 -3.03 19.45 -16.61
C ALA A 240 -2.68 17.99 -16.86
N ALA A 241 -1.61 17.69 -17.60
CA ALA A 241 -1.12 16.33 -17.78
C ALA A 241 -0.83 15.64 -16.44
N ARG A 242 -0.17 16.33 -15.52
CA ARG A 242 0.06 15.83 -14.17
C ARG A 242 -1.25 15.58 -13.41
N GLY A 243 -2.21 16.49 -13.49
CA GLY A 243 -3.53 16.33 -12.85
C GLY A 243 -4.32 15.14 -13.42
N ILE A 244 -4.28 14.96 -14.75
CA ILE A 244 -4.90 13.84 -15.45
C ILE A 244 -4.30 12.50 -14.99
N LEU A 245 -2.96 12.40 -14.98
CA LEU A 245 -2.26 11.20 -14.49
C LEU A 245 -2.58 10.92 -13.03
N LEU A 246 -2.53 11.95 -12.18
CA LEU A 246 -2.79 11.83 -10.74
C LEU A 246 -4.20 11.29 -10.48
N LEU A 247 -5.21 11.78 -11.21
CA LEU A 247 -6.57 11.28 -11.08
C LEU A 247 -6.67 9.81 -11.51
N ALA A 248 -6.09 9.48 -12.67
CA ALA A 248 -6.15 8.11 -13.18
C ALA A 248 -5.47 7.13 -12.23
N GLU A 249 -4.24 7.43 -11.79
CA GLU A 249 -3.48 6.57 -10.89
C GLU A 249 -4.08 6.48 -9.48
N SER A 250 -4.90 7.44 -9.06
CA SER A 250 -5.55 7.41 -7.74
C SER A 250 -6.71 6.43 -7.65
N ASN A 251 -7.25 5.97 -8.78
CA ASN A 251 -8.19 4.86 -8.81
C ASN A 251 -7.40 3.57 -9.00
N TYR A 252 -7.54 2.58 -8.12
CA TYR A 252 -6.83 1.31 -8.27
C TYR A 252 -7.49 0.20 -7.46
N GLU A 253 -7.35 -1.03 -7.94
CA GLU A 253 -7.71 -2.24 -7.21
C GLU A 253 -6.46 -2.94 -6.68
N VAL A 254 -6.59 -3.54 -5.51
CA VAL A 254 -5.52 -4.34 -4.89
C VAL A 254 -6.06 -5.64 -4.34
N ASN A 255 -5.26 -6.69 -4.42
CA ASN A 255 -5.59 -8.00 -3.87
C ASN A 255 -4.53 -8.49 -2.89
N PHE A 256 -4.99 -9.00 -1.75
CA PHE A 256 -4.15 -9.77 -0.84
C PHE A 256 -4.27 -11.26 -1.17
N ALA A 257 -3.25 -12.05 -0.81
CA ALA A 257 -3.31 -13.49 -0.93
C ALA A 257 -4.58 -14.04 -0.22
N PRO A 258 -5.36 -14.95 -0.83
CA PRO A 258 -6.64 -15.41 -0.28
C PRO A 258 -6.54 -16.03 1.12
N ASP A 259 -5.42 -16.69 1.40
CA ASP A 259 -5.08 -17.33 2.67
C ASP A 259 -4.46 -16.37 3.71
N SER A 260 -4.12 -15.14 3.31
CA SER A 260 -3.58 -14.14 4.23
C SER A 260 -4.60 -13.76 5.31
N ARG A 261 -4.15 -13.78 6.56
CA ARG A 261 -4.92 -13.32 7.72
C ARG A 261 -5.08 -11.80 7.67
N VAL A 262 -6.20 -11.30 8.18
CA VAL A 262 -6.49 -9.85 8.26
C VAL A 262 -5.34 -9.08 8.89
N SER A 263 -4.75 -9.58 9.99
CA SER A 263 -3.65 -8.89 10.66
C SER A 263 -2.35 -8.84 9.82
N GLN A 264 -2.15 -9.70 8.82
CA GLN A 264 -0.99 -9.64 7.91
C GLN A 264 -1.10 -8.47 6.93
N ARG A 265 -2.32 -8.05 6.61
CA ARG A 265 -2.59 -7.12 5.52
C ARG A 265 -2.18 -5.70 5.91
N VAL A 266 -1.39 -5.05 5.06
CA VAL A 266 -1.02 -3.64 5.18
C VAL A 266 -1.37 -2.95 3.88
N LEU A 267 -2.27 -1.96 3.92
CA LEU A 267 -2.41 -1.04 2.81
C LEU A 267 -1.32 0.01 2.98
N PHE A 268 -0.33 -0.03 2.09
CA PHE A 268 0.77 0.91 2.06
C PHE A 268 0.58 1.90 0.91
N PRO A 269 1.06 3.15 1.04
CA PRO A 269 1.13 4.09 -0.06
C PRO A 269 1.64 3.49 -1.36
N SER A 270 0.85 3.63 -2.42
CA SER A 270 1.16 2.99 -3.69
C SER A 270 1.06 3.92 -4.90
N THR A 271 0.37 5.06 -4.78
CA THR A 271 0.23 6.08 -5.83
C THR A 271 1.07 7.33 -5.52
N PRO A 272 1.35 8.19 -6.52
CA PRO A 272 1.98 9.49 -6.27
C PRO A 272 1.19 10.39 -5.31
N SER A 273 -0.15 10.33 -5.34
CA SER A 273 -1.02 11.06 -4.39
C SER A 273 -0.86 10.62 -2.93
N GLN A 274 -0.17 9.50 -2.70
CA GLN A 274 0.04 8.90 -1.38
C GLN A 274 1.50 9.00 -0.94
N SER A 275 2.36 9.74 -1.64
CA SER A 275 3.81 9.71 -1.41
C SER A 275 4.25 10.04 0.02
N ASN A 276 3.44 10.78 0.80
CA ASN A 276 3.68 11.07 2.21
C ASN A 276 2.79 10.28 3.17
N GLY A 277 1.93 9.39 2.68
CA GLY A 277 1.15 8.47 3.48
C GLY A 277 -0.31 8.33 3.08
N ILE A 278 -0.93 7.32 3.67
CA ILE A 278 -2.39 7.19 3.76
C ILE A 278 -2.82 7.14 5.21
N GLU A 279 -3.98 7.72 5.50
CA GLU A 279 -4.42 7.98 6.87
C GLU A 279 -5.86 7.55 7.08
N ASP A 280 -6.12 7.04 8.28
CA ASP A 280 -7.45 7.01 8.90
C ASP A 280 -8.57 6.34 8.12
N ALA A 281 -8.34 5.13 7.60
CA ALA A 281 -9.43 4.36 7.00
C ALA A 281 -10.55 4.05 8.00
N ARG A 282 -11.74 4.58 7.74
CA ARG A 282 -12.96 4.38 8.55
C ARG A 282 -13.95 3.50 7.83
N PHE A 283 -13.94 2.21 8.17
CA PHE A 283 -14.84 1.23 7.57
C PHE A 283 -16.24 1.33 8.16
N VAL A 284 -17.24 1.11 7.30
CA VAL A 284 -18.65 0.95 7.63
C VAL A 284 -19.18 -0.24 6.84
N ARG A 285 -19.96 -1.10 7.50
CA ARG A 285 -20.64 -2.22 6.84
C ARG A 285 -21.98 -1.75 6.29
N PHE A 286 -22.14 -1.78 4.98
CA PHE A 286 -23.40 -1.54 4.28
C PHE A 286 -24.09 -2.88 4.02
N ARG A 287 -25.39 -2.97 4.27
CA ARG A 287 -26.19 -4.16 3.95
C ARG A 287 -27.06 -3.84 2.74
N ASN A 288 -26.95 -4.65 1.71
CA ASN A 288 -27.75 -4.54 0.49
C ASN A 288 -29.14 -5.15 0.70
N ASP A 289 -30.08 -4.85 -0.20
CA ASP A 289 -31.46 -5.31 -0.11
C ASP A 289 -31.59 -6.84 -0.21
N ASP A 290 -30.64 -7.50 -0.87
CA ASP A 290 -30.54 -8.97 -0.99
C ASP A 290 -29.95 -9.65 0.27
N GLY A 291 -29.58 -8.87 1.29
CA GLY A 291 -28.98 -9.36 2.53
C GLY A 291 -27.46 -9.54 2.50
N SER A 292 -26.82 -9.38 1.33
CA SER A 292 -25.36 -9.29 1.24
C SER A 292 -24.84 -8.02 1.92
N PHE A 293 -23.54 -7.95 2.18
CA PHE A 293 -22.92 -6.77 2.76
C PHE A 293 -21.60 -6.44 2.09
N THR A 294 -21.32 -5.14 2.02
CA THR A 294 -20.08 -4.57 1.50
C THR A 294 -19.51 -3.63 2.55
N TYR A 295 -18.19 -3.63 2.72
CA TYR A 295 -17.55 -2.62 3.55
C TYR A 295 -17.07 -1.47 2.66
N TYR A 296 -17.48 -0.26 3.03
CA TYR A 296 -16.95 0.97 2.47
C TYR A 296 -16.08 1.65 3.52
N ALA A 297 -15.00 2.31 3.08
CA ALA A 297 -14.21 3.16 3.94
C ALA A 297 -13.80 4.44 3.23
N THR A 298 -13.83 5.56 3.94
CA THR A 298 -13.07 6.73 3.51
C THR A 298 -11.70 6.71 4.16
N TYR A 299 -10.69 7.17 3.43
CA TYR A 299 -9.34 7.40 3.93
C TYR A 299 -8.75 8.65 3.28
N THR A 300 -7.66 9.18 3.82
CA THR A 300 -6.98 10.35 3.26
C THR A 300 -5.66 9.91 2.63
N ALA A 301 -5.43 10.30 1.37
CA ALA A 301 -4.14 10.23 0.71
C ALA A 301 -3.43 11.59 0.83
N TYR A 302 -2.12 11.59 1.10
CA TYR A 302 -1.33 12.80 1.25
C TYR A 302 -0.01 12.70 0.48
N ASP A 303 0.30 13.71 -0.33
CA ASP A 303 1.54 13.77 -1.13
C ASP A 303 2.59 14.75 -0.58
N GLY A 304 2.32 15.38 0.58
CA GLY A 304 3.14 16.45 1.14
C GLY A 304 2.60 17.86 0.90
N LYS A 305 1.66 18.02 -0.04
CA LYS A 305 1.08 19.32 -0.41
C LYS A 305 -0.43 19.27 -0.45
N ILE A 306 -0.99 18.19 -0.98
CA ILE A 306 -2.41 18.00 -1.23
C ILE A 306 -2.90 16.81 -0.40
N THR A 307 -4.02 17.01 0.29
CA THR A 307 -4.79 15.95 0.94
C THR A 307 -5.97 15.59 0.06
N LEU A 308 -6.08 14.33 -0.33
CA LEU A 308 -7.15 13.83 -1.19
C LEU A 308 -7.97 12.77 -0.46
N PRO A 309 -9.26 13.02 -0.19
CA PRO A 309 -10.17 12.00 0.29
C PRO A 309 -10.32 10.88 -0.76
N GLN A 310 -10.29 9.64 -0.30
CA GLN A 310 -10.41 8.45 -1.12
C GLN A 310 -11.51 7.56 -0.57
N LEU A 311 -12.19 6.84 -1.47
CA LEU A 311 -13.16 5.81 -1.13
C LEU A 311 -12.55 4.44 -1.41
N LEU A 312 -12.64 3.55 -0.43
CA LEU A 312 -12.32 2.14 -0.53
C LEU A 312 -13.61 1.34 -0.45
N GLN A 313 -13.72 0.33 -1.29
CA GLN A 313 -14.80 -0.64 -1.29
C GLN A 313 -14.19 -2.04 -1.22
N THR A 314 -14.79 -2.94 -0.43
CA THR A 314 -14.47 -4.37 -0.49
C THR A 314 -15.32 -5.06 -1.54
N PRO A 315 -14.90 -6.24 -2.05
CA PRO A 315 -15.76 -7.09 -2.87
C PRO A 315 -17.11 -7.38 -2.21
#